data_AF-A0A536U0W4-F1
#
_entry.id   AF-A0A536U0W4-F1
#
_cell.length_a   1.000
_cell.length_b   1.000
_cell.length_c   1.000
_cell.angle_alpha   90.00
_cell.angle_beta   90.00
_cell.angle_gamma   90.00
#
_symmetry.space_group_name_H-M   'P 1'
#
loop_
_entity.id
_entity.type
_entity.pdbx_description
1 polymer ?
#
loop_
_entity_poly.entity_id
_entity_poly.type
_entity_poly.pdbx_seq_one_letter_code
_entity_poly.pdbx_strand_id
1 'polypeptide(L)'
;MDISLAWLIAGFILIIVELVTGTFYLLVLGIAALVGAGIGYAGGAFVWQAVAAAIVVVAGVVWVHRYRQTLSPKRMQGLDFGQPAAFDSWVNKSAGHARVKYRDALWDAQVAGDAAGEPGEILYITSVDGSTLKVSKTRPA
;
A
#
# COMPACT_ATOMS: atom_id res chain seq x y z
N MET A 1 -38.66 16.13 12.98
CA MET A 1 -37.83 14.92 13.17
C MET A 1 -36.82 15.25 14.25
N ASP A 2 -36.74 14.43 15.29
CA ASP A 2 -35.78 14.64 16.38
C ASP A 2 -34.36 14.53 15.82
N ILE A 3 -33.51 15.50 16.17
CA ILE A 3 -32.14 15.57 15.65
C ILE A 3 -31.33 14.30 16.01
N SER A 4 -31.59 13.72 17.18
CA SER A 4 -30.99 12.46 17.63
C SER A 4 -31.41 11.27 16.75
N LEU A 5 -32.68 11.25 16.30
CA LEU A 5 -33.18 10.22 15.40
C LEU A 5 -32.56 10.37 14.00
N ALA A 6 -32.39 11.61 13.54
CA ALA A 6 -31.70 11.92 12.28
C ALA A 6 -30.26 11.39 12.29
N TRP A 7 -29.53 11.63 13.37
CA TRP A 7 -28.17 11.11 13.58
C TRP A 7 -28.13 9.58 13.58
N LEU A 8 -29.08 8.92 14.24
CA LEU A 8 -29.13 7.47 14.32
C LEU A 8 -29.40 6.83 12.95
N ILE A 9 -30.37 7.36 12.20
CA ILE A 9 -30.71 6.89 10.85
C ILE A 9 -29.52 7.11 9.92
N ALA A 10 -28.92 8.30 9.92
CA ALA A 10 -27.74 8.60 9.12
C ALA A 10 -26.58 7.65 9.44
N GLY A 11 -26.34 7.38 10.73
CA GLY A 11 -25.30 6.45 11.19
C GLY A 11 -25.44 5.04 10.61
N PHE A 12 -26.64 4.46 10.69
CA PHE A 12 -26.89 3.13 10.13
C PHE A 12 -26.79 3.10 8.61
N ILE A 13 -27.33 4.10 7.91
CA ILE A 13 -27.22 4.19 6.45
C ILE A 13 -25.75 4.20 6.03
N LEU A 14 -24.92 5.03 6.67
CA LEU A 14 -23.50 5.14 6.37
C LEU A 14 -22.75 3.81 6.60
N ILE A 15 -23.07 3.10 7.69
CA ILE A 15 -22.50 1.78 7.99
C ILE A 15 -22.93 0.75 6.93
N ILE A 16 -24.21 0.71 6.55
CA ILE A 16 -24.71 -0.24 5.55
C ILE A 16 -24.05 0.03 4.18
N VAL A 17 -23.98 1.29 3.75
CA VAL A 17 -23.32 1.67 2.49
C VAL A 17 -21.85 1.28 2.52
N GLU A 18 -21.17 1.45 3.66
CA GLU A 18 -19.81 0.97 3.80
C GLU A 18 -19.69 -0.54 3.59
N LEU A 19 -20.53 -1.33 4.25
CA LEU A 19 -20.49 -2.79 4.13
C LEU A 19 -20.73 -3.28 2.70
N VAL A 20 -21.47 -2.52 1.90
CA VAL A 20 -21.70 -2.82 0.47
C VAL A 20 -20.51 -2.40 -0.40
N THR A 21 -19.83 -1.30 -0.07
CA THR A 21 -18.75 -0.73 -0.91
C THR A 21 -17.35 -1.23 -0.56
N GLY A 22 -17.15 -1.76 0.65
CA GLY A 22 -15.87 -2.31 1.10
C GLY A 22 -14.77 -1.26 1.31
N THR A 23 -15.13 0.01 1.54
CA THR A 23 -14.16 1.06 1.92
C THR A 23 -14.03 1.14 3.45
N PHE A 24 -13.59 2.26 4.02
CA PHE A 24 -13.53 2.45 5.49
C PHE A 24 -13.88 3.87 5.96
N TYR A 25 -14.19 4.80 5.03
CA TYR A 25 -14.38 6.21 5.37
C TYR A 25 -15.81 6.48 5.86
N LEU A 26 -16.80 5.80 5.30
CA LEU A 26 -18.20 5.93 5.69
C LEU A 26 -18.46 5.26 7.04
N LEU A 27 -17.71 4.21 7.39
CA LEU A 27 -17.77 3.60 8.72
C LEU A 27 -17.47 4.63 9.82
N VAL A 28 -16.43 5.43 9.62
CA VAL A 28 -16.00 6.46 10.57
C VAL A 28 -17.09 7.52 10.74
N LEU A 29 -17.68 7.98 9.64
CA LEU A 29 -18.81 8.92 9.69
C LEU A 29 -20.04 8.29 10.36
N GLY A 30 -20.31 7.01 10.10
CA GLY A 30 -21.40 6.26 10.71
C GLY A 30 -21.27 6.15 12.23
N ILE A 31 -20.08 5.78 12.72
CA ILE A 31 -19.78 5.73 14.16
C ILE A 31 -19.90 7.12 14.79
N ALA A 32 -19.36 8.16 14.15
CA ALA A 32 -19.46 9.54 14.64
C ALA A 32 -20.93 10.00 14.75
N ALA A 33 -21.77 9.62 13.78
CA ALA A 33 -23.20 9.90 13.81
C ALA A 33 -23.91 9.17 14.97
N LEU A 34 -23.56 7.91 15.24
CA LEU A 34 -24.09 7.18 16.40
C LEU A 34 -23.67 7.81 17.74
N VAL A 35 -22.46 8.33 17.84
CA VAL A 35 -22.00 9.08 19.03
C VAL A 35 -22.82 10.37 19.20
N GLY A 36 -23.05 11.12 18.10
CA GLY A 36 -23.93 12.30 18.10
C GLY A 36 -25.36 11.97 18.54
N ALA A 37 -25.93 10.86 18.04
CA ALA A 37 -27.24 10.36 18.45
C ALA A 37 -27.29 10.03 19.95
N GLY A 38 -26.26 9.37 20.49
CA GLY A 38 -26.16 9.04 21.90
C GLY A 38 -26.13 10.27 22.81
N ILE A 39 -25.38 11.31 22.42
CA ILE A 39 -25.36 12.59 23.16
C ILE A 39 -26.71 13.28 23.10
N GLY A 40 -27.36 13.28 21.93
CA GLY A 40 -28.69 13.85 21.79
C GLY A 40 -29.75 13.09 22.60
N TYR A 41 -29.64 11.77 22.69
CA TYR A 41 -30.51 10.94 23.53
C TYR A 41 -30.30 11.22 25.03
N ALA A 42 -29.07 11.53 25.44
CA ALA A 42 -28.74 11.94 26.81
C ALA A 42 -29.18 13.39 27.16
N GLY A 43 -29.90 14.08 26.28
CA GLY A 43 -30.35 15.46 26.48
C GLY A 43 -29.29 16.53 26.13
N GLY A 44 -28.19 16.13 25.49
CA GLY A 44 -27.14 17.06 25.05
C GLY A 44 -27.61 17.96 23.91
N ALA A 45 -27.29 19.26 24.02
CA ALA A 45 -27.56 20.24 22.97
C ALA A 45 -26.86 19.87 21.64
N PHE A 46 -27.40 20.36 20.52
CA PHE A 46 -26.89 20.06 19.17
C PHE A 46 -25.38 20.35 19.03
N VAL A 47 -24.89 21.43 19.66
CA VAL A 47 -23.47 21.79 19.64
C VAL A 47 -22.60 20.65 20.19
N TRP A 48 -23.02 20.02 21.29
CA TRP A 48 -22.28 18.90 21.89
C TRP A 48 -22.33 17.62 21.04
N GLN A 49 -23.45 17.39 20.36
CA GLN A 49 -23.58 16.29 19.39
C GLN A 49 -22.58 16.48 18.23
N ALA A 50 -22.56 17.69 17.65
CA ALA A 50 -21.69 18.04 16.52
C ALA A 50 -20.21 18.02 16.89
N VAL A 51 -19.83 18.55 18.06
CA VAL A 51 -18.43 18.56 18.53
C VAL A 51 -17.92 17.14 18.73
N ALA A 52 -18.68 16.28 19.40
CA ALA A 52 -18.26 14.90 19.60
C ALA A 52 -18.16 14.13 18.27
N ALA A 53 -19.14 14.29 17.37
CA ALA A 53 -19.08 13.70 16.04
C ALA A 53 -17.83 14.15 15.28
N ALA A 54 -17.50 15.45 15.29
CA ALA A 54 -16.32 15.99 14.63
C ALA A 54 -15.02 15.38 15.18
N ILE A 55 -14.89 15.25 16.50
CA ILE A 55 -13.73 14.61 17.15
C ILE A 55 -13.57 13.17 16.67
N VAL A 56 -14.66 12.40 16.67
CA VAL A 56 -14.66 10.99 16.23
C VAL A 56 -14.28 10.87 14.76
N VAL A 57 -14.82 11.74 13.88
CA VAL A 57 -14.47 11.74 12.45
C VAL A 57 -12.98 12.01 12.26
N VAL A 58 -12.45 13.07 12.87
CA VAL A 58 -11.04 13.44 12.71
C VAL A 58 -10.12 12.31 13.21
N ALA A 59 -10.39 11.78 14.40
CA ALA A 59 -9.62 10.68 14.97
C ALA A 59 -9.67 9.42 14.10
N GLY A 60 -10.87 9.05 13.62
CA GLY A 60 -11.07 7.87 12.79
C GLY A 60 -10.40 8.00 11.42
N VAL A 61 -10.49 9.16 10.76
CA VAL A 61 -9.83 9.39 9.46
C VAL A 61 -8.31 9.34 9.60
N VAL A 62 -7.74 9.96 10.64
CA VAL A 62 -6.30 9.91 10.92
C VAL A 62 -5.85 8.47 11.18
N TRP A 63 -6.63 7.70 11.94
CA TRP A 63 -6.36 6.29 12.19
C TRP A 63 -6.37 5.47 10.90
N VAL A 64 -7.44 5.58 10.09
CA VAL A 64 -7.58 4.84 8.83
C VAL A 64 -6.45 5.20 7.86
N HIS A 65 -6.10 6.49 7.77
CA HIS A 65 -5.01 6.94 6.92
C HIS A 65 -3.67 6.32 7.34
N ARG A 66 -3.36 6.36 8.65
CA ARG A 66 -2.14 5.73 9.19
C ARG A 66 -2.13 4.22 9.00
N TYR A 67 -3.25 3.55 9.25
CA TYR A 67 -3.36 2.11 9.10
C TYR A 67 -3.15 1.67 7.64
N ARG A 68 -3.72 2.41 6.68
CA ARG A 68 -3.48 2.17 5.25
C ARG A 68 -2.03 2.38 4.84
N GLN A 69 -1.33 3.35 5.43
CA GLN A 69 0.11 3.54 5.18
C GLN A 69 0.95 2.37 5.73
N THR A 70 0.60 1.84 6.91
CA THR A 70 1.27 0.66 7.47
C THR A 70 0.98 -0.63 6.70
N LEU A 71 -0.19 -0.69 6.05
CA LEU A 71 -0.57 -1.77 5.15
C LEU A 71 0.00 -1.60 3.74
N SER A 72 1.02 -0.75 3.55
CA SER A 72 1.78 -0.72 2.30
C SER A 72 2.09 -2.16 1.92
N PRO A 73 1.49 -2.70 0.84
CA PRO A 73 1.69 -4.09 0.49
C PRO A 73 3.19 -4.24 0.33
N LYS A 74 3.81 -5.10 1.15
CA LYS A 74 5.20 -5.50 0.94
C LYS A 74 5.22 -5.94 -0.52
N ARG A 75 5.86 -5.15 -1.38
CA ARG A 75 5.79 -5.30 -2.84
C ARG A 75 6.04 -6.78 -3.08
N MET A 76 5.01 -7.51 -3.54
CA MET A 76 5.12 -8.95 -3.71
C MET A 76 6.30 -9.14 -4.64
N GLN A 77 7.37 -9.71 -4.09
CA GLN A 77 8.58 -9.97 -4.83
C GLN A 77 8.15 -10.84 -6.01
N GLY A 78 8.46 -10.40 -7.23
CA GLY A 78 8.11 -11.16 -8.43
C GLY A 78 8.65 -12.58 -8.32
N LEU A 79 8.05 -13.53 -9.06
CA LEU A 79 8.45 -14.94 -9.02
C LEU A 79 9.96 -15.16 -9.23
N ASP A 80 10.60 -14.24 -9.95
CA ASP A 80 12.01 -14.30 -10.32
C ASP A 80 12.94 -13.59 -9.33
N PHE A 81 12.41 -13.01 -8.26
CA PHE A 81 13.20 -12.34 -7.23
C PHE A 81 14.17 -13.33 -6.55
N GLY A 82 15.43 -12.92 -6.43
CA GLY A 82 16.50 -13.71 -5.84
C GLY A 82 16.96 -14.89 -6.70
N GLN A 83 16.44 -15.07 -7.92
CA GLN A 83 16.89 -16.09 -8.84
C GLN A 83 18.27 -15.70 -9.43
N PRO A 84 19.17 -16.68 -9.65
CA PRO A 84 20.46 -16.43 -10.27
C PRO A 84 20.33 -16.19 -11.78
N ALA A 85 21.06 -15.21 -12.29
CA ALA A 85 21.26 -14.94 -13.70
C ALA A 85 22.77 -14.86 -13.96
N ALA A 86 23.25 -15.54 -15.00
CA ALA A 86 24.67 -15.54 -15.33
C ALA A 86 25.01 -14.31 -16.16
N PHE A 87 25.99 -13.52 -15.75
CA PHE A 87 26.51 -12.41 -16.52
C PHE A 87 27.04 -12.93 -17.87
N ASP A 88 26.69 -12.24 -18.96
CA ASP A 88 27.17 -12.57 -20.31
C ASP A 88 28.15 -11.51 -20.80
N SER A 89 27.70 -10.27 -20.91
CA SER A 89 28.49 -9.19 -21.49
C SER A 89 28.00 -7.79 -21.05
N TRP A 90 28.89 -6.80 -21.06
CA TRP A 90 28.49 -5.41 -20.86
C TRP A 90 27.92 -4.82 -22.16
N VAL A 91 26.76 -4.20 -22.08
CA VAL A 91 26.22 -3.35 -23.16
C VAL A 91 26.77 -1.93 -22.99
N ASN A 92 26.70 -1.40 -21.77
CA ASN A 92 27.33 -0.14 -21.37
C ASN A 92 27.76 -0.22 -19.90
N LYS A 93 29.05 -0.43 -19.68
CA LYS A 93 29.63 -0.54 -18.33
C LYS A 93 29.47 0.73 -17.50
N SER A 94 29.64 1.92 -18.10
CA SER A 94 29.52 3.20 -17.38
C SER A 94 28.10 3.47 -16.86
N ALA A 95 27.09 2.99 -17.59
CA ALA A 95 25.69 3.11 -17.20
C ALA A 95 25.17 1.86 -16.47
N GLY A 96 26.00 0.83 -16.26
CA GLY A 96 25.61 -0.42 -15.60
C GLY A 96 24.70 -1.34 -16.43
N HIS A 97 24.59 -1.14 -17.75
CA HIS A 97 23.80 -2.00 -18.61
C HIS A 97 24.60 -3.22 -19.08
N ALA A 98 24.07 -4.41 -18.83
CA ALA A 98 24.66 -5.68 -19.21
C ALA A 98 23.63 -6.58 -19.88
N ARG A 99 24.09 -7.67 -20.50
CA ARG A 99 23.27 -8.83 -20.80
C ARG A 99 23.56 -9.93 -19.79
N VAL A 100 22.50 -10.60 -19.36
CA VAL A 100 22.57 -11.76 -18.49
C VAL A 100 21.79 -12.91 -19.11
N LYS A 101 22.24 -14.14 -18.88
CA LYS A 101 21.51 -15.34 -19.24
C LYS A 101 20.59 -15.75 -18.08
N TYR A 102 19.30 -15.79 -18.36
CA TYR A 102 18.27 -16.21 -17.41
C TYR A 102 17.23 -17.06 -18.14
N ARG A 103 16.93 -18.26 -17.60
CA ARG A 103 16.01 -19.26 -18.19
C ARG A 103 16.32 -19.54 -19.67
N ASP A 104 17.59 -19.81 -19.95
CA ASP A 104 18.12 -20.11 -21.30
C ASP A 104 17.95 -19.02 -22.37
N ALA A 105 17.54 -17.82 -21.96
CA ALA A 105 17.47 -16.64 -22.81
C ALA A 105 18.44 -15.55 -22.34
N LEU A 106 18.88 -14.69 -23.27
CA LEU A 106 19.61 -13.47 -22.94
C LEU A 106 18.61 -12.34 -22.65
N TRP A 107 18.80 -11.69 -21.52
CA TRP A 107 17.98 -10.58 -21.05
C TRP A 107 18.84 -9.33 -20.89
N ASP A 108 18.24 -8.17 -21.16
CA ASP A 108 18.83 -6.90 -20.76
C ASP A 108 18.80 -6.79 -19.25
N ALA A 109 19.90 -6.34 -18.68
CA ALA A 109 20.06 -6.19 -17.26
C ALA A 109 20.66 -4.84 -16.89
N GLN A 110 20.19 -4.32 -15.77
CA GLN A 110 20.79 -3.19 -15.07
C GLN A 110 21.50 -3.75 -13.83
N VAL A 111 22.82 -3.68 -13.83
CA VAL A 111 23.64 -4.07 -12.68
C VAL A 111 23.59 -2.96 -11.64
N ALA A 112 23.16 -3.31 -10.43
CA ALA A 112 23.19 -2.44 -9.27
C ALA A 112 24.46 -2.72 -8.45
N GLY A 113 25.34 -1.73 -8.35
CA GLY A 113 26.64 -1.83 -7.68
C GLY A 113 27.72 -2.43 -8.57
N ASP A 114 28.72 -3.05 -7.95
CA ASP A 114 29.86 -3.62 -8.65
C ASP A 114 29.62 -5.07 -9.09
N ALA A 115 29.91 -5.34 -10.36
CA ALA A 115 30.10 -6.68 -10.91
C ALA A 115 31.49 -6.77 -11.51
N ALA A 116 32.16 -7.92 -11.34
CA ALA A 116 33.46 -8.16 -11.97
C ALA A 116 33.34 -8.10 -13.50
N GLY A 117 32.17 -8.48 -14.03
CA GLY A 117 31.88 -8.45 -15.45
C GLY A 117 32.54 -9.60 -16.20
N GLU A 118 32.81 -10.70 -15.48
CA GLU A 118 33.32 -11.92 -16.08
C GLU A 118 32.15 -12.75 -16.63
N PRO A 119 32.22 -13.23 -17.88
CA PRO A 119 31.21 -14.14 -18.42
C PRO A 119 31.03 -15.35 -17.50
N GLY A 120 29.78 -15.61 -17.10
CA GLY A 120 29.42 -16.65 -16.14
C GLY A 120 29.32 -16.20 -14.68
N GLU A 121 29.69 -14.96 -14.34
CA GLU A 121 29.51 -14.41 -12.98
C GLU A 121 28.03 -14.47 -12.57
N ILE A 122 27.72 -15.05 -11.42
CA ILE A 122 26.34 -15.18 -10.95
C ILE A 122 25.90 -13.87 -10.30
N LEU A 123 24.86 -13.25 -10.86
CA LEU A 123 24.15 -12.11 -10.29
C LEU A 123 22.73 -12.54 -9.90
N TYR A 124 22.13 -11.85 -8.95
CA TYR A 124 20.79 -12.16 -8.44
C TYR A 124 19.78 -11.09 -8.85
N ILE A 125 18.62 -11.53 -9.34
CA ILE A 125 17.55 -10.63 -9.74
C ILE A 125 16.95 -9.95 -8.50
N THR A 126 16.95 -8.63 -8.48
CA THR A 126 16.38 -7.79 -7.41
C THR A 126 15.04 -7.19 -7.79
N SER A 127 14.80 -6.96 -9.07
CA SER A 127 13.47 -6.62 -9.62
C SER A 127 13.43 -6.85 -11.12
N VAL A 128 12.22 -6.86 -11.67
CA VAL A 128 11.98 -6.92 -13.12
C VAL A 128 11.25 -5.63 -13.50
N ASP A 129 11.86 -4.83 -14.37
CA ASP A 129 11.27 -3.59 -14.90
C ASP A 129 10.96 -3.80 -16.39
N GLY A 130 9.75 -4.28 -16.69
CA GLY A 130 9.36 -4.61 -18.06
C GLY A 130 10.20 -5.76 -18.62
N SER A 131 11.02 -5.47 -19.64
CA SER A 131 11.94 -6.43 -20.27
C SER A 131 13.37 -6.36 -19.72
N THR A 132 13.63 -5.54 -18.70
CA THR A 132 14.97 -5.38 -18.11
C THR A 132 15.02 -5.93 -16.69
N LEU A 133 16.02 -6.77 -16.41
CA LEU A 133 16.28 -7.33 -15.09
C LEU A 133 17.19 -6.39 -14.28
N LYS A 134 16.80 -5.99 -13.08
CA LYS A 134 17.76 -5.39 -12.14
C LYS A 134 18.48 -6.50 -11.40
N VAL A 135 19.80 -6.51 -11.45
CA VAL A 135 20.62 -7.58 -10.88
C VAL A 135 21.70 -7.04 -9.95
N SER A 136 22.05 -7.79 -8.91
CA SER A 136 23.14 -7.45 -7.99
C SER A 136 23.99 -8.66 -7.65
N LYS A 137 25.25 -8.43 -7.31
CA LYS A 137 26.17 -9.49 -6.85
C LYS A 137 25.72 -10.13 -5.53
N THR A 138 25.16 -9.31 -4.64
CA THR A 138 24.62 -9.78 -3.37
C THR A 138 23.21 -10.33 -3.58
N ARG A 139 22.94 -11.51 -3.06
CA ARG A 139 21.59 -12.08 -3.05
C ARG A 139 20.69 -11.21 -2.18
N PRO A 140 19.57 -10.68 -2.71
CA PRO A 140 18.64 -9.91 -1.90
C PRO A 140 17.97 -10.83 -0.86
N ALA A 141 17.77 -10.29 0.35
CA ALA A 141 17.17 -10.99 1.48
C ALA A 141 15.63 -11.02 1.43
#